data_AF-A0A964Y5L0-F1
#
_entry.id   AF-A0A964Y5L0-F1
#
_cell.length_a   1.000
_cell.length_b   1.000
_cell.length_c   1.000
_cell.angle_alpha   90.00
_cell.angle_beta   90.00
_cell.angle_gamma   90.00
#
_symmetry.space_group_name_H-M   'P 1'
#
loop_
_entity.id
_entity.type
_entity.pdbx_description
1 polymer ?
#
loop_
_entity_poly.entity_id
_entity_poly.type
_entity_poly.pdbx_seq_one_letter_code
_entity_poly.pdbx_strand_id
1 'polypeptide(L)' 'NVSLKNISSDPIAKEELFHIGGKVQVPCLFIDGTPLYESQYIIDWLKEDSKEK' A
#
# COMPACT_ATOMS: atom_id res chain seq x y z
N ASN A 1 6.63 -8.15 -8.12
CA ASN A 1 7.64 -7.76 -7.11
C ASN A 1 7.05 -6.54 -6.39
N VAL A 2 6.96 -6.57 -5.06
CA VAL A 2 6.35 -5.50 -4.25
C VAL A 2 7.44 -4.82 -3.44
N SER A 3 7.55 -3.50 -3.56
CA SER A 3 8.51 -2.69 -2.78
C SER A 3 7.88 -2.23 -1.46
N LEU A 4 8.65 -2.22 -0.38
CA LEU A 4 8.20 -1.82 0.96
C LEU A 4 8.75 -0.43 1.32
N LYS A 5 7.89 0.43 1.86
CA LYS A 5 8.26 1.73 2.44
C LYS A 5 7.88 1.76 3.91
N ASN A 6 8.80 2.18 4.79
CA ASN A 6 8.54 2.33 6.23
C ASN A 6 8.30 3.80 6.58
N ILE A 7 7.03 4.17 6.77
CA ILE A 7 6.60 5.54 7.06
C ILE A 7 7.05 6.07 8.45
N SER A 8 7.50 5.19 9.34
CA SER A 8 8.02 5.60 10.65
C SER A 8 9.45 6.13 10.56
N SER A 9 10.21 5.70 9.54
CA SER A 9 11.59 6.13 9.30
C SER A 9 11.75 7.04 8.08
N ASP A 10 10.74 7.09 7.20
CA ASP A 10 10.74 7.90 5.98
C ASP A 10 9.61 8.95 6.04
N PRO A 11 9.93 10.22 6.38
CA PRO A 11 8.94 11.29 6.46
C PRO A 11 8.32 11.62 5.09
N ILE A 12 9.04 11.42 3.98
CA ILE A 12 8.52 11.66 2.63
C ILE A 12 7.48 10.59 2.29
N ALA A 13 7.76 9.32 2.59
CA ALA A 13 6.78 8.25 2.41
C ALA A 13 5.52 8.44 3.27
N LYS A 14 5.68 8.95 4.50
CA LYS A 14 4.53 9.29 5.36
C LYS A 14 3.69 10.42 4.78
N GLU A 15 4.34 11.45 4.24
CA GLU A 15 3.69 12.58 3.59
C GLU A 15 2.95 12.16 2.32
N GLU A 16 3.58 11.34 1.47
CA GLU A 16 2.98 10.74 0.27
C GLU A 16 1.74 9.89 0.63
N LEU A 17 1.83 9.05 1.67
CA LEU A 17 0.70 8.27 2.17
C LEU A 17 -0.45 9.16 2.65
N PHE A 18 -0.16 10.26 3.34
CA PHE A 18 -1.20 11.18 3.78
C PHE A 18 -1.87 11.91 2.62
N HIS A 19 -1.08 12.43 1.67
CA HIS A 19 -1.59 13.23 0.55
C HIS A 19 -2.38 12.39 -0.47
N ILE A 20 -1.89 11.20 -0.82
CA ILE A 20 -2.54 10.34 -1.81
C ILE A 20 -3.59 9.43 -1.15
N GLY A 21 -3.26 8.88 0.02
CA GLY A 21 -4.11 7.94 0.76
C GLY A 21 -5.17 8.58 1.65
N GLY A 22 -5.04 9.88 1.93
CA GLY A 22 -5.93 10.63 2.83
C GLY A 22 -5.73 10.32 4.33
N LYS A 23 -4.95 9.31 4.69
CA LYS A 23 -4.68 8.89 6.07
C LYS A 23 -3.35 8.15 6.18
N VAL A 24 -2.70 8.24 7.34
CA VAL A 24 -1.44 7.54 7.66
C VAL A 24 -1.64 6.09 8.14
N GLN A 25 -2.78 5.47 7.77
CA GLN A 25 -3.11 4.10 8.17
C GLN A 25 -2.17 3.10 7.46
N VAL A 26 -1.68 2.12 8.20
CA VAL A 26 -0.95 0.96 7.68
C VAL A 26 -1.64 -0.35 8.12
N PRO A 27 -1.53 -1.45 7.36
CA PRO A 27 -0.91 -1.54 6.04
C PRO A 27 -1.71 -0.79 4.95
N CYS A 28 -1.01 -0.35 3.91
CA CYS A 28 -1.57 0.25 2.69
C CYS A 28 -0.79 -0.28 1.49
N LEU A 29 -1.49 -0.78 0.48
CA LEU A 29 -0.89 -1.21 -0.77
C LEU A 29 -1.20 -0.16 -1.85
N PHE A 30 -0.17 0.30 -2.57
CA PHE A 30 -0.38 1.15 -3.74
C PHE A 30 -0.39 0.28 -4.99
N ILE A 31 -1.44 0.41 -5.80
CA ILE A 31 -1.61 -0.26 -7.09
C ILE A 31 -1.78 0.85 -8.13
N ASP A 32 -0.78 1.03 -8.98
CA ASP A 32 -0.74 2.10 -9.99
C ASP A 32 -1.09 3.49 -9.44
N GLY A 33 -0.52 3.82 -8.27
CA GLY A 33 -0.75 5.09 -7.58
C GLY A 33 -2.06 5.16 -6.77
N THR A 34 -2.93 4.15 -6.87
CA THR A 34 -4.19 4.08 -6.11
C THR A 34 -3.97 3.35 -4.77
N PRO A 35 -4.40 3.93 -3.64
CA PRO A 35 -4.26 3.31 -2.32
C PRO A 35 -5.37 2.26 -2.07
N LEU A 36 -4.96 1.06 -1.68
CA LEU A 36 -5.83 0.00 -1.17
C LEU A 36 -5.57 -0.21 0.32
N TYR A 37 -6.62 -0.03 1.10
CA TYR A 37 -6.64 -0.26 2.54
C TYR A 37 -7.35 -1.56 2.89
N GLU A 38 -7.29 -1.89 4.18
CA GLU A 38 -7.80 -3.11 4.79
C GLU A 38 -6.98 -4.35 4.44
N SER A 39 -6.46 -4.99 5.50
CA SER A 39 -5.57 -6.14 5.36
C SER A 39 -6.19 -7.26 4.54
N GLN A 40 -7.51 -7.49 4.69
CA GLN A 40 -8.21 -8.55 3.94
C GLN A 40 -8.19 -8.29 2.43
N TYR A 41 -8.48 -7.06 2.00
CA TYR A 41 -8.48 -6.71 0.58
C TYR A 41 -7.07 -6.72 -0.01
N ILE A 42 -6.06 -6.30 0.75
CA ILE A 42 -4.64 -6.41 0.35
C ILE A 42 -4.25 -7.88 0.15
N ILE A 43 -4.65 -8.77 1.07
CA ILE A 43 -4.39 -10.21 0.97
C ILE A 43 -5.06 -10.80 -0.27
N ASP A 44 -6.31 -10.46 -0.52
CA ASP A 44 -7.08 -10.99 -1.64
C ASP A 44 -6.49 -10.53 -2.98
N TRP A 45 -6.14 -9.24 -3.11
CA TRP A 45 -5.47 -8.70 -4.29
C TRP A 45 -4.13 -9.39 -4.58
N LEU A 46 -3.28 -9.55 -3.54
CA LEU A 46 -1.97 -10.21 -3.71
C LEU A 46 -2.11 -11.69 -4.10
N LYS A 47 -3.15 -12.38 -3.62
CA LYS A 47 -3.46 -13.77 -4.01
C LYS A 47 -3.95 -13.88 -5.44
N GLU A 48 -4.70 -12.89 -5.93
CA GLU A 48 -5.17 -12.85 -7.33
C GLU A 48 -4.03 -12.56 -8.30
N ASP A 49 -3.14 -11.60 -8.02
CA ASP A 49 -1.95 -11.32 -8.86
C ASP A 49 -1.01 -12.53 -8.99
N SER A 50 -1.05 -13.44 -8.01
CA SER A 50 -0.25 -14.67 -7.99
C SER A 50 -0.79 -15.77 -8.92
N LYS A 51 -2.02 -15.64 -9.44
CA LYS A 51 -2.70 -16.70 -10.22
C LYS A 51 -2.59 -16.52 -11.74
N GLU A 52 -2.13 -15.37 -12.23
CA GLU A 52 -1.98 -15.10 -13.67
C GLU A 52 -0.51 -14.91 -14.12
N LYS A 53 0.44 -15.52 -13.40
CA LYS A 53 1.86 -15.58 -13.82
C LYS A 53 2.31 -17.00 -14.10
#